data_AF-A0A7S1EDK1-F1
#
_entry.id   AF-A0A7S1EDK1-F1
#
_cell.length_a   1.000
_cell.length_b   1.000
_cell.length_c   1.000
_cell.angle_alpha   90.00
_cell.angle_beta   90.00
_cell.angle_gamma   90.00
#
_symmetry.space_group_name_H-M   'P 1'
#
loop_
_entity.id
_entity.type
_entity.pdbx_description
1 polymer ?
#
loop_
_entity_poly.entity_id
_entity_poly.type
_entity_poly.pdbx_seq_one_letter_code
_entity_poly.pdbx_strand_id
1 'polypeptide(L)'
;NDRARQRKWEVNLLGDAQLNAFCMPGGKIAFYYGILEKLKLEDDEVAAIMGHEVSHALREHARERMGKTTATNAVVELGSALLGLGNLGRYAAGVGAQLLSLKFSREDETEADLVGIELAARAGYDPAA
;
A
#
# COMPACT_ATOMS: atom_id res chain seq x y z
N ASN A 1 9.79 -13.73 -5.75
CA ASN A 1 8.46 -13.85 -5.12
C ASN A 1 7.50 -14.53 -6.10
N ASP A 2 7.37 -15.85 -6.04
CA ASP A 2 6.55 -16.61 -7.01
C ASP A 2 5.04 -16.34 -6.88
N ARG A 3 4.59 -15.94 -5.69
CA ARG A 3 3.19 -15.54 -5.46
C ARG A 3 2.81 -14.32 -6.30
N ALA A 4 3.75 -13.40 -6.54
CA ALA A 4 3.50 -12.21 -7.35
C ALA A 4 3.11 -12.54 -8.80
N ARG A 5 3.64 -13.63 -9.37
CA ARG A 5 3.29 -14.11 -10.72
C ARG A 5 1.87 -14.69 -10.80
N GLN A 6 1.33 -15.13 -9.66
CA GLN A 6 -0.02 -15.73 -9.56
C GLN A 6 -1.10 -14.69 -9.19
N ARG A 7 -0.70 -13.46 -8.86
CA ARG A 7 -1.65 -12.38 -8.53
C ARG A 7 -2.36 -11.91 -9.79
N LYS A 8 -3.67 -11.65 -9.66
CA LYS A 8 -4.47 -10.97 -10.68
C LYS A 8 -4.33 -9.47 -10.51
N TRP A 9 -3.24 -8.94 -11.05
CA TRP A 9 -2.95 -7.51 -11.06
C TRP A 9 -4.08 -6.74 -11.75
N GLU A 10 -4.50 -5.64 -11.15
CA GLU A 10 -5.59 -4.82 -11.64
C GLU A 10 -5.34 -3.38 -11.23
N VAL A 11 -5.41 -2.47 -12.20
CA VAL A 11 -5.28 -1.04 -11.99
C VAL A 11 -6.67 -0.43 -12.04
N ASN A 12 -7.04 0.28 -10.98
CA ASN A 12 -8.30 0.99 -10.86
C ASN A 12 -8.01 2.49 -10.77
N LEU A 13 -8.49 3.24 -11.76
CA LEU A 13 -8.47 4.70 -11.73
C LEU A 13 -9.69 5.20 -10.95
N LEU A 14 -9.46 5.86 -9.82
CA LEU A 14 -10.51 6.42 -8.99
C LEU A 14 -10.76 7.88 -9.40
N GLY A 15 -12.00 8.19 -9.77
CA GLY A 15 -12.44 9.53 -10.19
C GLY A 15 -12.56 10.53 -9.04
N ASP A 16 -11.50 10.67 -8.24
CA ASP A 16 -11.40 11.56 -7.09
C ASP A 16 -10.15 12.46 -7.23
N ALA A 17 -10.27 13.71 -6.78
CA ALA A 17 -9.26 14.75 -6.90
C ALA A 17 -8.11 14.64 -5.87
N GLN A 18 -8.12 13.66 -4.98
CA GLN A 18 -7.03 13.39 -4.05
C GLN A 18 -5.72 13.05 -4.79
N LEU A 19 -4.59 13.46 -4.20
CA LEU A 19 -3.25 13.10 -4.66
C LEU A 19 -2.79 11.85 -3.91
N ASN A 20 -3.18 10.68 -4.40
CA ASN A 20 -2.87 9.43 -3.73
C ASN A 20 -2.82 8.25 -4.72
N ALA A 21 -2.05 7.23 -4.36
CA ALA A 21 -2.05 5.92 -5.00
C ALA A 21 -1.72 4.89 -3.93
N PHE A 22 -2.20 3.65 -4.10
CA PHE A 22 -1.76 2.55 -3.24
C PHE A 22 -1.93 1.20 -3.92
N CYS A 23 -1.09 0.22 -3.55
CA CYS A 23 -1.28 -1.18 -3.93
C CYS A 23 -1.61 -2.06 -2.72
N MET A 24 -2.77 -2.71 -2.78
CA MET A 24 -3.20 -3.66 -1.75
C MET A 24 -2.49 -5.02 -1.90
N PRO A 25 -2.38 -5.78 -0.79
CA PRO A 25 -2.03 -7.19 -0.85
C PRO A 25 -2.94 -7.93 -1.85
N GLY A 26 -2.35 -8.63 -2.82
CA GLY A 26 -3.10 -9.32 -3.88
C GLY A 26 -3.07 -8.63 -5.24
N GLY A 27 -2.45 -7.45 -5.36
CA GLY A 27 -2.14 -6.80 -6.64
C GLY A 27 -3.24 -5.88 -7.17
N LYS A 28 -4.15 -5.42 -6.30
CA LYS A 28 -5.13 -4.39 -6.65
C LYS A 28 -4.52 -3.02 -6.39
N ILE A 29 -4.39 -2.24 -7.45
CA ILE A 29 -3.81 -0.91 -7.44
C ILE A 29 -4.96 0.08 -7.56
N ALA A 30 -5.02 1.05 -6.67
CA ALA A 30 -5.88 2.22 -6.76
C ALA A 30 -5.01 3.43 -7.06
N PHE A 31 -5.33 4.13 -8.14
CA PHE A 31 -4.64 5.35 -8.57
C PHE A 31 -5.67 6.47 -8.68
N TYR A 32 -5.43 7.62 -8.05
CA TYR A 32 -6.42 8.68 -8.04
C TYR A 32 -6.24 9.61 -9.24
N TYR A 33 -7.33 9.94 -9.92
CA TYR A 33 -7.33 10.84 -11.08
C TYR A 33 -6.72 12.21 -10.75
N GLY A 34 -6.84 12.66 -9.50
CA GLY A 34 -6.21 13.89 -9.02
C GLY A 34 -4.70 13.98 -9.29
N ILE A 35 -3.96 12.87 -9.24
CA ILE A 35 -2.53 12.85 -9.61
C ILE A 35 -2.36 13.29 -11.06
N LEU A 36 -3.08 12.65 -11.99
CA LEU A 36 -2.98 12.93 -13.42
C LEU A 36 -3.49 14.34 -13.76
N GLU A 37 -4.61 14.74 -13.15
CA GLU A 37 -5.25 16.01 -13.48
C GLU A 37 -4.45 17.21 -12.95
N LYS A 38 -3.93 17.13 -11.72
CA LYS A 38 -3.32 18.28 -11.04
C LYS A 38 -1.82 18.37 -11.24
N LEU A 39 -1.12 17.24 -11.27
CA LEU A 39 0.33 17.22 -11.36
C LEU A 39 0.82 17.25 -12.81
N LYS A 40 -0.03 16.83 -13.77
CA LYS A 40 0.30 16.82 -15.21
C LYS A 40 1.62 16.11 -15.50
N LEU A 41 1.81 14.98 -14.82
CA LEU A 41 3.02 14.16 -14.93
C LEU A 41 3.14 13.52 -16.31
N GLU A 42 4.38 13.31 -16.73
CA GLU A 42 4.72 12.49 -17.88
C GLU A 42 4.60 10.99 -17.54
N ASP A 43 4.59 10.14 -18.57
CA ASP A 43 4.42 8.69 -18.39
C ASP A 43 5.50 8.07 -17.49
N ASP A 44 6.74 8.58 -17.55
CA ASP A 44 7.86 8.11 -16.72
C ASP A 44 7.64 8.38 -15.21
N GLU A 45 7.15 9.58 -14.87
CA GLU A 45 6.85 9.97 -13.50
C GLU A 45 5.65 9.18 -12.94
N VAL A 46 4.63 8.92 -13.78
CA VAL A 46 3.51 8.03 -13.41
C VAL A 46 4.02 6.61 -13.17
N ALA A 47 4.94 6.12 -14.01
CA ALA A 47 5.55 4.81 -13.84
C ALA A 47 6.39 4.70 -12.57
N ALA A 48 7.06 5.78 -12.15
CA ALA A 48 7.78 5.84 -10.88
C ALA A 48 6.83 5.65 -9.68
N ILE A 49 5.70 6.37 -9.66
CA ILE A 49 4.65 6.21 -8.62
C ILE A 49 4.11 4.77 -8.63
N MET A 50 3.79 4.24 -9.80
CA MET A 50 3.29 2.87 -9.95
C MET A 50 4.32 1.83 -9.48
N GLY A 51 5.60 2.02 -9.81
CA GLY A 51 6.70 1.16 -9.40
C GLY A 51 6.87 1.13 -7.89
N HIS A 52 6.82 2.29 -7.23
CA HIS A 52 6.87 2.41 -5.78
C HIS A 52 5.70 1.63 -5.12
N GLU A 53 4.47 1.84 -5.57
CA GLU A 53 3.30 1.16 -5.00
C GLU A 53 3.31 -0.36 -5.22
N VAL A 54 3.68 -0.81 -6.42
CA VAL A 54 3.86 -2.24 -6.71
C VAL A 54 4.93 -2.84 -5.79
N SER A 55 5.99 -2.09 -5.48
CA SER A 55 7.08 -2.55 -4.61
C SER A 55 6.61 -2.79 -3.18
N HIS A 56 5.77 -1.92 -2.60
CA HIS A 56 5.12 -2.19 -1.31
C HIS A 56 4.37 -3.52 -1.31
N ALA A 57 3.66 -3.84 -2.40
CA ALA A 57 2.92 -5.10 -2.51
C ALA A 57 3.82 -6.32 -2.75
N LEU A 58 4.93 -6.18 -3.48
CA LEU A 58 5.89 -7.24 -3.73
C LEU A 58 6.70 -7.61 -2.48
N ARG A 59 7.03 -6.60 -1.66
CA ARG A 59 7.74 -6.74 -0.38
C ARG A 59 6.83 -7.02 0.81
N GLU A 60 5.51 -7.02 0.59
CA GLU A 60 4.50 -7.34 1.59
C GLU A 60 4.46 -6.36 2.79
N HIS A 61 4.91 -5.11 2.61
CA HIS A 61 4.94 -4.07 3.66
C HIS A 61 3.57 -3.87 4.33
N ALA A 62 2.48 -3.84 3.56
CA ALA A 62 1.12 -3.73 4.09
C ALA A 62 0.74 -4.93 4.98
N ARG A 63 1.13 -6.16 4.59
CA ARG A 63 0.87 -7.36 5.39
C ARG A 63 1.67 -7.34 6.69
N GLU A 64 2.94 -6.95 6.63
CA GLU A 64 3.79 -6.82 7.81
C GLU A 64 3.22 -5.78 8.78
N ARG A 65 2.82 -4.62 8.26
CA ARG A 65 2.23 -3.55 9.07
C ARG A 65 0.92 -3.97 9.73
N MET A 66 0.04 -4.63 8.98
CA MET A 66 -1.20 -5.20 9.52
C MET A 66 -0.94 -6.25 10.59
N GLY A 67 0.06 -7.11 10.39
CA GLY A 67 0.48 -8.09 11.39
C GLY A 67 0.93 -7.43 12.69
N LYS A 68 1.77 -6.40 12.60
CA LYS A 68 2.21 -5.60 13.76
C LYS A 68 1.02 -4.96 14.49
N THR A 69 0.09 -4.33 13.77
CA THR A 69 -1.08 -3.71 14.43
C THR A 69 -2.03 -4.74 15.02
N THR A 70 -2.26 -5.85 14.34
CA THR A 70 -3.10 -6.93 14.88
C THR A 70 -2.53 -7.47 16.18
N ALA A 71 -1.21 -7.71 16.23
CA ALA A 71 -0.52 -8.15 17.43
C ALA A 71 -0.65 -7.12 18.57
N THR A 72 -0.44 -5.84 18.28
CA THR A 72 -0.62 -4.76 19.27
C THR A 72 -2.06 -4.70 19.78
N ASN A 73 -3.05 -4.78 18.89
CA ASN A 73 -4.46 -4.74 19.27
C ASN A 73 -4.86 -5.96 20.11
N ALA A 74 -4.33 -7.14 19.80
CA ALA A 74 -4.57 -8.35 20.59
C ALA A 74 -3.99 -8.22 22.02
N VAL A 75 -2.81 -7.63 22.17
CA VAL A 75 -2.23 -7.33 23.50
C VAL A 75 -3.11 -6.35 24.27
N VAL A 76 -3.59 -5.30 23.62
CA VAL A 76 -4.49 -4.30 24.23
C VAL A 76 -5.83 -4.93 24.62
N GLU A 77 -6.40 -5.78 23.76
CA GLU A 77 -7.67 -6.48 24.02
C GLU A 77 -7.54 -7.48 25.17
N LEU A 78 -6.45 -8.23 25.26
CA LEU A 78 -6.17 -9.09 26.42
C LEU A 78 -6.09 -8.25 27.71
N GLY A 79 -5.41 -7.10 27.65
CA GLY A 79 -5.39 -6.14 28.74
C GLY A 79 -6.77 -5.59 29.09
N SER A 80 -7.60 -5.26 28.09
CA SER A 80 -8.94 -4.69 28.31
C SER A 80 -9.96 -5.73 28.77
N ALA A 81 -9.83 -6.98 28.32
CA ALA A 81 -10.64 -8.12 28.76
C ALA A 81 -10.35 -8.48 30.22
N LEU A 82 -9.08 -8.44 30.63
CA LEU A 82 -8.70 -8.51 32.05
C LEU A 82 -9.30 -7.35 32.89
N LEU A 83 -9.60 -6.22 32.24
CA LEU A 83 -10.25 -5.05 32.84
C LEU A 83 -11.77 -4.96 32.59
N GLY A 84 -12.38 -5.99 31.98
CA GLY A 84 -13.84 -6.08 31.76
C GLY A 84 -14.44 -5.24 30.63
N LEU A 85 -13.64 -4.73 29.68
CA LEU A 85 -14.09 -3.93 28.54
C LEU A 85 -14.13 -4.78 27.26
N GLY A 86 -15.33 -5.11 26.76
CA GLY A 86 -15.51 -5.90 25.52
C GLY A 86 -15.83 -5.07 24.27
N ASN A 87 -15.37 -5.49 23.08
CA ASN A 87 -15.96 -5.09 21.77
C ASN A 87 -15.33 -5.77 20.52
N LEU A 88 -15.92 -6.87 20.03
CA LEU A 88 -15.50 -7.56 18.79
C LEU A 88 -16.01 -6.89 17.48
N GLY A 89 -17.14 -6.17 17.52
CA GLY A 89 -17.77 -5.59 16.32
C GLY A 89 -17.02 -4.42 15.66
N ARG A 90 -16.12 -3.75 16.40
CA ARG A 90 -15.28 -2.65 15.88
C ARG A 90 -14.11 -3.13 15.02
N TYR A 91 -13.75 -4.41 15.11
CA TYR A 91 -12.53 -4.94 14.51
C TYR A 91 -12.58 -4.95 12.97
N ALA A 92 -13.67 -5.46 12.39
CA ALA A 92 -13.78 -5.64 10.94
C ALA A 92 -13.81 -4.30 10.16
N ALA A 93 -14.56 -3.31 10.65
CA ALA A 93 -14.59 -1.98 10.04
C ALA A 93 -13.23 -1.24 10.19
N GLY A 94 -12.52 -1.48 11.30
CA GLY A 94 -11.20 -0.89 11.56
C GLY A 94 -10.13 -1.36 10.57
N VAL A 95 -10.14 -2.63 10.17
CA VAL A 95 -9.12 -3.19 9.24
C VAL A 95 -9.18 -2.53 7.86
N GLY A 96 -10.38 -2.26 7.33
CA GLY A 96 -10.54 -1.60 6.03
C GLY A 96 -10.07 -0.14 6.04
N ALA A 97 -10.45 0.62 7.08
CA ALA A 97 -9.98 2.00 7.26
C ALA A 97 -8.45 2.07 7.46
N GLN A 98 -7.89 1.07 8.13
CA GLN A 98 -6.46 1.02 8.41
C GLN A 98 -5.61 0.84 7.14
N LEU A 99 -6.10 0.10 6.14
CA LEU A 99 -5.41 -0.04 4.85
C LEU A 99 -5.24 1.29 4.11
N LEU A 100 -6.24 2.17 4.20
CA LEU A 100 -6.23 3.49 3.55
C LEU A 100 -5.31 4.50 4.26
N SER A 101 -4.95 4.24 5.52
CA SER A 101 -4.12 5.13 6.34
C SER A 101 -2.80 4.47 6.76
N LEU A 102 -2.34 3.44 6.05
CA LEU A 102 -1.08 2.78 6.38
C LEU A 102 0.06 3.80 6.29
N LYS A 103 0.92 3.76 7.31
CA LYS A 103 2.20 4.46 7.30
C LYS A 103 3.28 3.40 7.39
N PHE A 104 4.15 3.36 6.40
CA PHE A 104 5.25 2.42 6.34
C PHE A 104 6.47 2.95 7.11
N SER A 105 7.39 2.05 7.43
CA SER A 105 8.65 2.42 8.08
C SER A 105 9.57 3.15 7.09
N ARG A 106 10.61 3.85 7.56
CA ARG A 106 11.57 4.48 6.64
C ARG A 106 12.31 3.46 5.79
N GLU A 107 12.56 2.30 6.38
CA GLU A 107 13.19 1.16 5.73
C GLU A 107 12.28 0.60 4.63
N ASP A 108 10.98 0.48 4.89
CA ASP A 108 9.98 0.03 3.90
C ASP A 108 9.93 0.99 2.70
N GLU A 109 9.90 2.31 2.94
CA GLU A 109 9.89 3.33 1.88
C GLU A 109 11.18 3.29 1.05
N THR A 110 12.35 3.16 1.71
CA THR A 110 13.63 3.05 1.02
C THR A 110 13.70 1.80 0.14
N GLU A 111 13.16 0.66 0.60
CA GLU A 111 13.08 -0.55 -0.20
C GLU A 111 12.08 -0.41 -1.36
N ALA A 112 10.95 0.27 -1.13
CA ALA A 112 9.96 0.54 -2.17
C ALA A 112 10.51 1.43 -3.28
N ASP A 113 11.28 2.47 -2.94
CA ASP A 113 11.94 3.34 -3.91
C ASP A 113 12.98 2.57 -4.75
N LEU A 114 13.87 1.82 -4.10
CA LEU A 114 14.92 1.08 -4.79
C LEU A 114 14.35 0.07 -5.80
N VAL A 115 13.35 -0.70 -5.36
CA VAL A 115 12.71 -1.72 -6.20
C VAL A 115 11.80 -1.08 -7.23
N GLY A 116 11.13 0.02 -6.88
CA GLY A 116 10.24 0.76 -7.77
C GLY A 116 10.97 1.33 -8.96
N ILE A 117 12.13 1.96 -8.72
CA ILE A 117 13.03 2.47 -9.77
C ILE A 117 13.50 1.32 -10.67
N GLU A 118 13.90 0.19 -10.09
CA GLU A 118 14.31 -0.99 -10.88
C GLU A 118 13.15 -1.54 -11.74
N LEU A 119 11.93 -1.57 -11.21
CA LEU A 119 10.74 -2.00 -11.94
C LEU A 119 10.40 -1.05 -13.09
N ALA A 120 10.41 0.27 -12.85
CA ALA A 120 10.17 1.28 -13.87
C ALA A 120 11.20 1.17 -15.01
N ALA A 121 12.49 1.08 -14.68
CA ALA A 121 13.56 0.88 -15.66
C ALA A 121 13.38 -0.40 -16.48
N ARG A 122 13.04 -1.52 -15.84
CA ARG A 122 12.78 -2.80 -16.52
C ARG A 122 11.54 -2.75 -17.42
N ALA A 123 10.58 -1.88 -17.11
CA ALA A 123 9.39 -1.63 -17.93
C ALA A 123 9.64 -0.65 -19.08
N GLY A 124 10.83 -0.03 -19.15
CA GLY A 124 11.24 0.86 -20.24
C GLY A 124 11.07 2.35 -19.96
N TYR A 125 10.76 2.73 -18.71
CA TYR A 125 10.64 4.13 -18.27
C TYR A 125 11.96 4.67 -17.73
N ASP A 126 12.12 6.00 -17.73
CA ASP A 126 13.31 6.66 -17.19
C ASP A 126 13.37 6.54 -15.65
N PRO A 127 14.36 5.82 -15.08
CA PRO A 127 14.53 5.73 -13.63
C PRO A 127 14.92 7.05 -12.94
N ALA A 128 15.27 8.08 -13.70
CA ALA A 128 15.66 9.40 -13.18
C ALA A 128 14.53 10.45 -13.23
N ALA A 129 13.32 10.06 -13.66
CA ALA A 129 12.13 10.91 -13.67
C ALA A 129 11.73 11.40 -12.27
#